data_AF-A0A356D342-F1
#
_entry.id   AF-A0A356D342-F1
#
_cell.length_a   1.000
_cell.length_b   1.000
_cell.length_c   1.000
_cell.angle_alpha   90.00
_cell.angle_beta   90.00
_cell.angle_gamma   90.00
#
_symmetry.space_group_name_H-M   'P 1'
#
loop_
_entity.id
_entity.type
_entity.pdbx_description
1 polymer ?
#
loop_
_entity_poly.entity_id
_entity_poly.type
_entity_poly.pdbx_seq_one_letter_code
_entity_poly.pdbx_strand_id
1 'polypeptide(L)'
;MPQGKKTRQIKLVACAEGMTLNGFPVEREHIEQMAKDYDPNFYCGRVNLDHIKSLFPDSQFRSYSMISAVNTVELTEGELKGKLGLEVTIEVDELKDEYIVNLNKSGQKIFSSIEYYPSFPQTKRAYLTGVALTDYPAAVGSRPIELSTASRGLPEIGNRFTASLETQCHLLSEQRAEHQEDKEAGKKFLSTVKQWLGLERNHNSEEAANLQKAIELTAQQCGTLLTENEAQKRALSQLTNDFNALKQKLELTDSSGEGRPPVTGGSTKLAEY
;
A
#
# COMPACT_ATOMS: atom_id res chain seq x y z
N MET A 1 -19.10 24.12 6.97
CA MET A 1 -19.86 23.38 5.95
C MET A 1 -19.73 21.89 6.27
N PRO A 2 -20.80 21.08 6.28
CA PRO A 2 -20.64 19.66 6.47
C PRO A 2 -19.98 19.10 5.21
N GLN A 3 -18.78 18.52 5.33
CA GLN A 3 -18.17 17.78 4.23
C GLN A 3 -19.17 16.70 3.79
N GLY A 4 -19.65 16.77 2.55
CA GLY A 4 -20.62 15.81 2.03
C GLY A 4 -20.08 14.39 2.15
N LYS A 5 -20.89 13.46 2.67
CA LYS A 5 -20.58 12.03 2.69
C LYS A 5 -20.20 11.58 1.28
N LYS A 6 -18.92 11.30 1.06
CA LYS A 6 -18.43 10.68 -0.19
C LYS A 6 -18.53 9.18 -0.02
N THR A 7 -19.71 8.64 -0.29
CA THR A 7 -19.92 7.19 -0.42
C THR A 7 -19.71 6.80 -1.88
N ARG A 8 -19.01 5.70 -2.13
CA ARG A 8 -18.78 5.15 -3.46
C ARG A 8 -19.14 3.68 -3.50
N GLN A 9 -19.72 3.26 -4.62
CA GLN A 9 -19.99 1.85 -4.88
C GLN A 9 -18.82 1.23 -5.63
N ILE A 10 -18.37 0.08 -5.13
CA ILE A 10 -17.27 -0.68 -5.73
C ILE A 10 -17.80 -2.06 -6.05
N LYS A 11 -17.64 -2.44 -7.32
CA LYS A 11 -17.95 -3.78 -7.81
C LYS A 11 -16.65 -4.53 -8.03
N LEU A 12 -16.58 -5.76 -7.55
CA LEU A 12 -15.43 -6.61 -7.72
C LEU A 12 -15.84 -8.07 -7.88
N VAL A 13 -15.08 -8.81 -8.68
CA VAL A 13 -15.21 -10.27 -8.74
C VAL A 13 -14.45 -10.86 -7.56
N ALA A 14 -15.20 -11.33 -6.56
CA ALA A 14 -14.67 -11.73 -5.27
C ALA A 14 -14.10 -13.15 -5.24
N CYS A 15 -14.62 -14.03 -6.10
CA CYS A 15 -14.10 -15.36 -6.35
C CYS A 15 -14.60 -15.88 -7.72
N ALA A 16 -13.96 -16.94 -8.22
CA ALA A 16 -14.43 -17.75 -9.33
C ALA A 16 -14.69 -19.19 -8.89
N GLU A 17 -15.53 -19.92 -9.63
CA GLU A 17 -15.73 -21.34 -9.42
C GLU A 17 -14.41 -22.10 -9.63
N GLY A 18 -14.14 -23.08 -8.77
CA GLY A 18 -12.91 -23.86 -8.82
C GLY A 18 -12.36 -24.20 -7.45
N MET A 19 -11.21 -24.87 -7.44
CA MET A 19 -10.51 -25.23 -6.21
C MET A 19 -9.80 -24.01 -5.62
N THR A 20 -9.92 -23.81 -4.31
CA THR A 20 -9.16 -22.80 -3.58
C THR A 20 -7.81 -23.34 -3.12
N LEU A 21 -6.89 -22.44 -2.79
CA LEU A 21 -5.56 -22.80 -2.28
C LEU A 21 -5.58 -23.52 -0.93
N ASN A 22 -6.65 -23.32 -0.14
CA ASN A 22 -6.85 -24.05 1.12
C ASN A 22 -7.61 -25.38 0.95
N GLY A 23 -7.79 -25.85 -0.29
CA GLY A 23 -8.29 -27.20 -0.59
C GLY A 23 -9.81 -27.37 -0.56
N PHE A 24 -10.57 -26.28 -0.61
CA PHE A 24 -12.03 -26.31 -0.64
C PHE A 24 -12.54 -25.92 -2.03
N PRO A 25 -13.52 -26.62 -2.60
CA PRO A 25 -14.12 -26.18 -3.85
C PRO A 25 -15.09 -25.02 -3.62
N VAL A 26 -15.02 -24.01 -4.50
CA VAL A 26 -16.12 -23.07 -4.74
C VAL A 26 -16.92 -23.61 -5.92
N GLU A 27 -18.06 -24.21 -5.62
CA GLU A 27 -18.94 -24.81 -6.62
C GLU A 27 -19.74 -23.74 -7.36
N ARG A 28 -20.04 -23.98 -8.65
CA ARG A 28 -20.93 -23.11 -9.43
C ARG A 28 -22.26 -22.88 -8.72
N GLU A 29 -22.83 -23.97 -8.21
CA GLU A 29 -24.09 -23.95 -7.48
C GLU A 29 -24.01 -23.05 -6.23
N HIS A 30 -22.90 -23.07 -5.48
CA HIS A 30 -22.73 -22.17 -4.35
C HIS A 30 -22.73 -20.69 -4.78
N ILE A 31 -22.06 -20.35 -5.89
CA ILE A 31 -22.05 -18.99 -6.43
C ILE A 31 -23.45 -18.55 -6.84
N GLU A 32 -24.20 -19.40 -7.55
CA GLU A 32 -25.58 -19.13 -7.96
C GLU A 32 -26.51 -18.95 -6.76
N GLN A 33 -26.40 -19.82 -5.75
CA GLN A 33 -27.18 -19.74 -4.53
C GLN A 33 -26.88 -18.47 -3.74
N MET A 34 -25.59 -18.12 -3.56
CA MET A 34 -25.19 -16.89 -2.88
C MET A 34 -25.75 -15.66 -3.60
N ALA A 35 -25.62 -15.57 -4.92
CA ALA A 35 -26.15 -14.42 -5.67
C ALA A 35 -27.67 -14.34 -5.64
N LYS A 36 -28.37 -15.47 -5.71
CA LYS A 36 -29.83 -15.52 -5.71
C LYS A 36 -30.45 -15.18 -4.36
N ASP A 37 -29.85 -15.66 -3.28
CA ASP A 37 -30.43 -15.57 -1.94
C ASP A 37 -29.98 -14.34 -1.16
N TYR A 38 -28.89 -13.68 -1.57
CA TYR A 38 -28.33 -12.59 -0.79
C TYR A 38 -29.33 -11.42 -0.65
N ASP A 39 -29.73 -11.15 0.58
CA ASP A 39 -30.54 -10.00 0.95
C ASP A 39 -29.90 -9.31 2.16
N PRO A 40 -29.38 -8.08 2.03
CA PRO A 40 -28.78 -7.37 3.15
C PRO A 40 -29.78 -7.08 4.29
N ASN A 41 -31.10 -7.15 4.05
CA ASN A 41 -32.10 -7.06 5.11
C ASN A 41 -32.26 -8.36 5.89
N PHE A 42 -31.99 -9.51 5.26
CA PHE A 42 -32.02 -10.82 5.90
C PHE A 42 -30.73 -11.10 6.69
N TYR A 43 -29.59 -10.99 6.02
CA TYR A 43 -28.27 -11.03 6.64
C TYR A 43 -27.30 -10.16 5.84
N CYS A 44 -26.86 -9.06 6.43
CA CYS A 44 -25.89 -8.16 5.81
C CYS A 44 -24.46 -8.61 6.09
N GLY A 45 -23.82 -9.19 5.08
CA GLY A 45 -22.37 -9.38 5.10
C GLY A 45 -21.59 -8.06 5.19
N ARG A 46 -20.42 -8.11 5.84
CA ARG A 46 -19.55 -6.93 6.04
C ARG A 46 -18.15 -7.16 5.51
N VAL A 47 -17.47 -6.06 5.22
CA VAL A 47 -16.04 -6.04 4.89
C VAL A 47 -15.20 -6.15 6.16
N ASN A 48 -14.16 -6.97 6.13
CA ASN A 48 -13.16 -7.08 7.21
C ASN A 48 -11.73 -7.17 6.65
N LEU A 49 -10.74 -7.25 7.53
CA LEU A 49 -9.34 -7.49 7.14
C LEU A 49 -8.96 -8.93 7.53
N ASP A 50 -8.42 -9.68 6.57
CA ASP A 50 -7.86 -11.03 6.75
C ASP A 50 -8.77 -12.03 7.51
N HIS A 51 -10.09 -11.93 7.39
CA HIS A 51 -11.06 -12.78 8.10
C HIS A 51 -11.07 -12.61 9.63
N ILE A 52 -10.40 -11.58 10.15
CA ILE A 52 -10.32 -11.32 11.59
C ILE A 52 -11.53 -10.51 12.03
N LYS A 53 -12.24 -11.01 13.03
CA LYS A 53 -13.36 -10.31 13.68
C LYS A 53 -12.88 -9.76 15.01
N SER A 54 -12.69 -8.44 15.09
CA SER A 54 -12.31 -7.80 16.35
C SER A 54 -13.44 -7.82 17.39
N LEU A 55 -13.07 -7.99 18.65
CA LEU A 55 -13.95 -7.77 19.81
C LEU A 55 -14.14 -6.28 20.11
N PHE A 56 -13.25 -5.42 19.61
CA PHE A 56 -13.23 -3.99 19.89
C PHE A 56 -13.67 -3.19 18.67
N PRO A 57 -14.66 -2.29 18.80
CA PRO A 57 -15.23 -1.55 17.67
C PRO A 57 -14.29 -0.49 17.08
N ASP A 58 -13.27 -0.06 17.81
CA ASP A 58 -12.25 0.92 17.44
C ASP A 58 -10.98 0.29 16.83
N SER A 59 -10.93 -1.04 16.76
CA SER A 59 -9.80 -1.78 16.20
C SER A 59 -9.64 -1.61 14.69
N GLN A 60 -8.41 -1.74 14.19
CA GLN A 60 -8.12 -1.87 12.76
C GLN A 60 -8.78 -3.12 12.13
N PHE A 61 -9.09 -4.15 12.94
CA PHE A 61 -9.81 -5.36 12.50
C PHE A 61 -11.33 -5.29 12.76
N ARG A 62 -11.88 -4.08 12.95
CA ARG A 62 -13.33 -3.90 13.02
C ARG A 62 -13.99 -4.25 11.68
N SER A 63 -15.32 -4.37 11.70
CA SER A 63 -16.08 -4.48 10.45
C SER A 63 -16.22 -3.11 9.78
N TYR A 64 -15.84 -3.06 8.51
CA TYR A 64 -15.95 -1.90 7.62
C TYR A 64 -17.27 -1.93 6.85
N SER A 65 -17.33 -1.28 5.70
CA SER A 65 -18.45 -1.20 4.75
C SER A 65 -19.35 -2.45 4.68
N MET A 66 -20.61 -2.21 4.35
CA MET A 66 -21.61 -3.25 4.11
C MET A 66 -21.53 -3.72 2.66
N ILE A 67 -21.81 -5.00 2.43
CA ILE A 67 -22.04 -5.54 1.09
C ILE A 67 -23.48 -5.18 0.71
N SER A 68 -23.67 -4.53 -0.43
CA SER A 68 -24.99 -4.03 -0.86
C SER A 68 -25.67 -4.93 -1.88
N ALA A 69 -24.90 -5.68 -2.68
CA ALA A 69 -25.43 -6.61 -3.65
C ALA A 69 -24.43 -7.72 -3.99
N VAL A 70 -24.95 -8.86 -4.43
CA VAL A 70 -24.19 -10.02 -4.90
C VAL A 70 -24.82 -10.49 -6.21
N ASN A 71 -24.01 -10.68 -7.24
CA ASN A 71 -24.44 -11.12 -8.57
C ASN A 71 -23.50 -12.21 -9.08
N THR A 72 -23.91 -12.88 -10.15
CA THR A 72 -23.02 -13.77 -10.90
C THR A 72 -22.46 -13.05 -12.13
N VAL A 73 -21.28 -13.46 -12.58
CA VAL A 73 -20.66 -12.97 -13.82
C VAL A 73 -19.91 -14.10 -14.51
N GLU A 74 -20.11 -14.29 -15.81
CA GLU A 74 -19.31 -15.24 -16.60
C GLU A 74 -17.95 -14.60 -16.92
N LEU A 75 -16.87 -15.32 -16.62
CA LEU A 75 -15.51 -14.85 -16.90
C LEU A 75 -15.16 -15.11 -18.36
N THR A 76 -14.77 -14.06 -19.08
CA THR A 76 -14.55 -14.11 -20.55
C THR A 76 -13.09 -14.23 -20.96
N GLU A 77 -12.16 -14.08 -20.02
CA GLU A 77 -10.72 -13.90 -20.27
C GLU A 77 -9.85 -14.74 -19.32
N GLY A 78 -8.62 -15.02 -19.75
CA GLY A 78 -7.63 -15.76 -18.96
C GLY A 78 -7.93 -17.25 -18.79
N GLU A 79 -7.21 -17.89 -17.86
CA GLU A 79 -7.34 -19.33 -17.56
C GLU A 79 -8.71 -19.71 -16.97
N LEU A 80 -9.46 -18.71 -16.50
CA LEU A 80 -10.79 -18.89 -15.93
C LEU A 80 -11.91 -18.62 -16.95
N LYS A 81 -11.61 -18.54 -18.24
CA LYS A 81 -12.64 -18.33 -19.26
C LYS A 81 -13.73 -19.42 -19.20
N GLY A 82 -14.99 -19.01 -19.15
CA GLY A 82 -16.17 -19.89 -19.01
C GLY A 82 -16.48 -20.33 -17.59
N LYS A 83 -15.72 -19.84 -16.61
CA LYS A 83 -15.98 -20.05 -15.18
C LYS A 83 -16.95 -19.00 -14.68
N LEU A 84 -17.86 -19.40 -13.80
CA LEU A 84 -18.75 -18.48 -13.10
C LEU A 84 -18.00 -17.75 -11.98
N GLY A 85 -18.14 -16.44 -11.89
CA GLY A 85 -17.61 -15.60 -10.83
C GLY A 85 -18.72 -15.03 -9.95
N LEU A 86 -18.38 -14.75 -8.69
CA LEU A 86 -19.22 -14.02 -7.76
C LEU A 86 -18.83 -12.54 -7.79
N GLU A 87 -19.70 -11.68 -8.31
CA GLU A 87 -19.53 -10.22 -8.24
C GLU A 87 -20.18 -9.69 -6.97
N VAL A 88 -19.43 -8.91 -6.19
CA VAL A 88 -19.89 -8.27 -4.96
C VAL A 88 -19.85 -6.76 -5.13
N THR A 89 -20.93 -6.09 -4.72
CA THR A 89 -21.00 -4.63 -4.62
C THR A 89 -20.84 -4.20 -3.17
N ILE A 90 -19.94 -3.25 -2.91
CA ILE A 90 -19.64 -2.72 -1.56
C ILE A 90 -19.85 -1.20 -1.57
N GLU A 91 -20.46 -0.67 -0.51
CA GLU A 91 -20.62 0.77 -0.31
C GLU A 91 -19.56 1.31 0.65
N VAL A 92 -18.48 1.85 0.08
CA VAL A 92 -17.36 2.40 0.86
C VAL A 92 -17.64 3.87 1.21
N ASP A 93 -17.59 4.18 2.51
CA ASP A 93 -17.66 5.55 3.04
C ASP A 93 -16.23 6.05 3.26
N GLU A 94 -15.78 7.02 2.47
CA GLU A 94 -14.38 7.49 2.48
C GLU A 94 -13.90 7.97 3.86
N LEU A 95 -14.81 8.45 4.72
CA LEU A 95 -14.46 8.91 6.07
C LEU A 95 -14.43 7.74 7.04
N LYS A 96 -15.47 6.90 7.04
CA LYS A 96 -15.56 5.77 7.97
C LYS A 96 -14.63 4.63 7.62
N ASP A 97 -14.27 4.49 6.36
CA ASP A 97 -13.46 3.40 5.84
C ASP A 97 -12.05 3.88 5.44
N GLU A 98 -11.66 5.10 5.86
CA GLU A 98 -10.37 5.73 5.51
C GLU A 98 -9.17 4.78 5.66
N TYR A 99 -9.15 3.97 6.72
CA TYR A 99 -8.07 3.03 6.98
C TYR A 99 -7.89 2.01 5.84
N ILE A 100 -8.97 1.35 5.40
CA ILE A 100 -8.89 0.36 4.31
C ILE A 100 -8.65 1.02 2.96
N VAL A 101 -9.12 2.25 2.78
CA VAL A 101 -8.81 3.05 1.59
C VAL A 101 -7.31 3.36 1.52
N ASN A 102 -6.69 3.73 2.64
CA ASN A 102 -5.27 4.07 2.70
C ASN A 102 -4.37 2.83 2.52
N LEU A 103 -4.73 1.69 3.13
CA LEU A 103 -4.02 0.42 2.89
C LEU A 103 -3.98 0.09 1.40
N ASN A 104 -5.15 0.12 0.76
CA ASN A 104 -5.29 -0.21 -0.64
C ASN A 104 -4.57 0.78 -1.58
N LYS A 105 -4.51 2.08 -1.22
CA LYS A 105 -3.68 3.09 -1.90
C LYS A 105 -2.19 2.77 -1.82
N SER A 106 -1.73 2.27 -0.67
CA SER A 106 -0.33 1.87 -0.47
C SER A 106 0.02 0.50 -1.07
N GLY A 107 -0.90 -0.16 -1.77
CA GLY A 107 -0.68 -1.47 -2.37
C GLY A 107 -0.84 -2.64 -1.40
N GLN A 108 -1.46 -2.44 -0.24
CA GLN A 108 -1.75 -3.49 0.75
C GLN A 108 -3.24 -3.83 0.78
N LYS A 109 -3.57 -5.07 1.14
CA LYS A 109 -4.94 -5.60 1.20
C LYS A 109 -5.70 -5.35 -0.10
N ILE A 110 -5.03 -5.64 -1.23
CA ILE A 110 -5.55 -5.31 -2.57
C ILE A 110 -6.45 -6.39 -3.16
N PHE A 111 -6.55 -7.57 -2.56
CA PHE A 111 -7.43 -8.65 -3.01
C PHE A 111 -8.61 -8.88 -2.07
N SER A 112 -9.62 -9.57 -2.56
CA SER A 112 -10.78 -10.04 -1.79
C SER A 112 -10.67 -11.53 -1.46
N SER A 113 -11.28 -11.94 -0.37
CA SER A 113 -11.61 -13.34 -0.09
C SER A 113 -13.01 -13.42 0.50
N ILE A 114 -13.84 -14.35 0.01
CA ILE A 114 -15.24 -14.47 0.45
C ILE A 114 -15.37 -15.23 1.77
N GLU A 115 -16.38 -14.91 2.54
CA GLU A 115 -16.86 -15.69 3.69
C GLU A 115 -18.27 -16.14 3.38
N TYR A 116 -18.52 -17.45 3.40
CA TYR A 116 -19.86 -17.98 3.15
C TYR A 116 -20.12 -19.23 3.98
N TYR A 117 -21.39 -19.49 4.26
CA TYR A 117 -21.83 -20.77 4.80
C TYR A 117 -22.36 -21.62 3.65
N PRO A 118 -21.80 -22.80 3.37
CA PRO A 118 -22.33 -23.70 2.33
C PRO A 118 -23.78 -24.14 2.57
N SER A 119 -24.18 -24.27 3.83
CA SER A 119 -25.57 -24.54 4.21
C SER A 119 -25.98 -23.57 5.33
N PHE A 120 -26.49 -22.40 4.93
CA PHE A 120 -26.92 -21.39 5.89
C PHE A 120 -28.11 -21.90 6.71
N PRO A 121 -28.17 -21.70 8.05
CA PRO A 121 -29.08 -22.46 8.90
C PRO A 121 -30.57 -22.35 8.52
N GLN A 122 -31.00 -21.19 8.00
CA GLN A 122 -32.39 -20.90 7.64
C GLN A 122 -32.74 -21.32 6.21
N THR A 123 -31.85 -21.14 5.24
CA THR A 123 -32.13 -21.44 3.82
C THR A 123 -31.66 -22.81 3.38
N LYS A 124 -30.73 -23.41 4.14
CA LYS A 124 -29.97 -24.64 3.82
C LYS A 124 -29.18 -24.57 2.52
N ARG A 125 -29.01 -23.36 1.97
CA ARG A 125 -28.27 -23.05 0.74
C ARG A 125 -27.05 -22.21 1.06
N ALA A 126 -26.13 -22.12 0.12
CA ALA A 126 -24.93 -21.31 0.25
C ALA A 126 -25.32 -19.83 0.38
N TYR A 127 -24.75 -19.15 1.37
CA TYR A 127 -25.05 -17.74 1.64
C TYR A 127 -23.79 -16.96 1.99
N LEU A 128 -23.57 -15.82 1.31
CA LEU A 128 -22.42 -14.95 1.53
C LEU A 128 -22.60 -14.18 2.85
N THR A 129 -21.65 -14.34 3.77
CA THR A 129 -21.67 -13.70 5.09
C THR A 129 -20.63 -12.61 5.27
N GLY A 130 -19.69 -12.46 4.33
CA GLY A 130 -18.72 -11.38 4.38
C GLY A 130 -17.70 -11.43 3.26
N VAL A 131 -16.87 -10.39 3.21
CA VAL A 131 -15.71 -10.30 2.33
C VAL A 131 -14.54 -9.76 3.14
N ALA A 132 -13.39 -10.42 3.07
CA ALA A 132 -12.14 -9.94 3.63
C ALA A 132 -11.34 -9.22 2.56
N LEU A 133 -10.73 -8.09 2.90
CA LEU A 133 -9.60 -7.54 2.17
C LEU A 133 -8.34 -8.25 2.66
N THR A 134 -7.54 -8.76 1.74
CA THR A 134 -6.35 -9.58 2.02
C THR A 134 -5.30 -9.40 0.93
N ASP A 135 -4.06 -9.76 1.23
CA ASP A 135 -2.99 -9.91 0.24
C ASP A 135 -2.82 -11.37 -0.21
N TYR A 136 -3.53 -12.29 0.46
CA TYR A 136 -3.42 -13.74 0.29
C TYR A 136 -4.81 -14.34 0.04
N PRO A 137 -5.46 -14.06 -1.10
CA PRO A 137 -6.77 -14.62 -1.37
C PRO A 137 -6.71 -16.15 -1.52
N ALA A 138 -7.66 -16.85 -0.90
CA ALA A 138 -7.74 -18.31 -1.05
C ALA A 138 -8.33 -18.72 -2.41
N ALA A 139 -9.25 -17.90 -2.94
CA ALA A 139 -9.94 -18.17 -4.19
C ALA A 139 -9.15 -17.65 -5.40
N VAL A 140 -9.03 -18.52 -6.41
CA VAL A 140 -8.52 -18.15 -7.73
C VAL A 140 -9.54 -17.22 -8.41
N GLY A 141 -9.06 -16.28 -9.22
CA GLY A 141 -9.92 -15.35 -9.97
C GLY A 141 -10.32 -14.08 -9.22
N SER A 142 -9.91 -13.94 -7.96
CA SER A 142 -10.05 -12.70 -7.18
C SER A 142 -9.29 -11.58 -7.89
N ARG A 143 -10.00 -10.53 -8.34
CA ARG A 143 -9.37 -9.37 -8.99
C ARG A 143 -8.89 -8.35 -7.97
N PRO A 144 -7.82 -7.60 -8.25
CA PRO A 144 -7.42 -6.47 -7.40
C PRO A 144 -8.59 -5.50 -7.22
N ILE A 145 -8.91 -5.18 -5.97
CA ILE A 145 -10.00 -4.29 -5.59
C ILE A 145 -9.52 -2.86 -5.73
N GLU A 146 -10.19 -2.06 -6.54
CA GLU A 146 -9.92 -0.63 -6.73
C GLU A 146 -10.62 0.29 -5.73
N LEU A 147 -10.04 0.46 -4.53
CA LEU A 147 -10.50 1.41 -3.50
C LEU A 147 -9.88 2.82 -3.68
N SER A 148 -9.30 3.16 -4.83
CA SER A 148 -8.74 4.50 -5.07
C SER A 148 -8.49 4.70 -6.55
N THR A 149 -8.59 5.94 -7.02
CA THR A 149 -8.22 6.35 -8.38
C THR A 149 -6.72 6.59 -8.55
N ALA A 150 -5.93 6.55 -7.47
CA ALA A 150 -4.48 6.70 -7.53
C ALA A 150 -3.81 5.42 -8.04
N SER A 151 -2.84 5.56 -8.95
CA SER A 151 -1.99 4.45 -9.40
C SER A 151 -1.27 3.83 -8.20
N ARG A 152 -1.33 2.51 -8.08
CA ARG A 152 -0.75 1.73 -6.97
C ARG A 152 0.73 1.40 -7.17
N GLY A 153 1.33 1.85 -8.27
CA GLY A 153 2.65 1.41 -8.69
C GLY A 153 2.75 -0.09 -8.98
N LEU A 154 1.60 -0.77 -9.19
CA LEU A 154 1.59 -2.17 -9.63
C LEU A 154 2.01 -2.23 -11.11
N PRO A 155 2.83 -3.22 -11.51
CA PRO A 155 3.26 -3.34 -12.90
C PRO A 155 2.06 -3.66 -13.81
N GLU A 156 2.07 -3.18 -15.06
CA GLU A 156 1.06 -3.46 -16.09
C GLU A 156 1.16 -4.91 -16.60
N ILE A 157 1.00 -5.90 -15.72
CA ILE A 157 1.07 -7.30 -16.08
C ILE A 157 -0.37 -7.78 -16.30
N GLY A 158 -0.65 -8.27 -17.51
CA GLY A 158 -1.95 -8.81 -17.92
C GLY A 158 -2.41 -10.02 -17.10
N ASN A 159 -1.53 -10.60 -16.28
CA ASN A 159 -1.87 -11.58 -15.27
C ASN A 159 -2.21 -10.90 -13.94
N ARG A 160 -3.51 -10.68 -13.71
CA ARG A 160 -4.06 -10.12 -12.46
C ARG A 160 -4.40 -11.20 -11.42
N PHE A 161 -3.92 -12.43 -11.61
CA PHE A 161 -4.21 -13.57 -10.75
C PHE A 161 -3.01 -13.92 -9.86
N THR A 162 -3.24 -14.12 -8.57
CA THR A 162 -2.24 -14.67 -7.65
C THR A 162 -2.35 -16.20 -7.65
N ALA A 163 -1.57 -16.86 -8.50
CA ALA A 163 -1.14 -18.23 -8.24
C ALA A 163 0.23 -18.16 -7.56
N SER A 164 0.35 -18.76 -6.38
CA SER A 164 1.65 -18.97 -5.73
C SER A 164 2.42 -20.05 -6.49
N LEU A 165 2.99 -19.67 -7.64
CA LEU A 165 4.13 -20.39 -8.21
C LEU A 165 5.38 -19.78 -7.57
N GLU A 166 6.35 -20.61 -7.18
CA GLU A 166 7.69 -20.13 -6.81
C GLU A 166 8.22 -19.24 -7.94
N THR A 167 8.16 -17.94 -7.71
CA THR A 167 8.67 -16.97 -8.66
C THR A 167 10.18 -16.98 -8.51
N GLN A 168 10.88 -17.49 -9.53
CA GLN A 168 12.30 -17.20 -9.69
C GLN A 168 12.45 -15.68 -9.79
N CYS A 169 12.96 -15.08 -8.72
CA CYS A 169 13.17 -13.64 -8.64
C CYS A 169 14.38 -13.29 -9.53
N HIS A 170 14.10 -12.89 -10.77
CA HIS A 170 15.10 -12.23 -11.60
C HIS A 170 15.13 -10.75 -11.20
N LEU A 171 16.19 -10.35 -10.48
CA LEU A 171 16.52 -8.95 -10.24
C LEU A 171 16.74 -8.26 -11.59
N LEU A 172 15.71 -7.61 -12.11
CA LEU A 172 15.87 -6.67 -13.21
C LEU A 172 16.57 -5.45 -12.63
N SER A 173 17.82 -5.24 -13.06
CA SER A 173 18.58 -4.05 -12.76
C SER A 173 17.78 -2.83 -13.20
N GLU A 174 17.30 -2.04 -12.24
CA GLU A 174 16.76 -0.71 -12.52
C GLU A 174 17.83 0.11 -13.24
N GLN A 175 17.56 0.51 -14.48
CA GLN A 175 18.29 1.59 -15.13
C GLN A 175 17.87 2.90 -14.44
N ARG A 176 18.47 3.18 -13.28
CA ARG A 176 18.41 4.51 -12.68
C ARG A 176 19.50 5.35 -13.29
N ALA A 177 19.10 6.46 -13.91
CA ALA A 177 20.00 7.44 -14.52
C ALA A 177 21.15 7.79 -13.56
N GLU A 178 22.37 7.60 -14.04
CA GLU A 178 23.60 7.84 -13.30
C GLU A 178 23.73 9.34 -13.01
N HIS A 179 23.60 9.72 -11.74
CA HIS A 179 24.24 10.93 -11.24
C HIS A 179 25.66 10.56 -10.82
N GLN A 180 26.60 10.89 -11.69
CA GLN A 180 28.03 10.88 -11.42
C GLN A 180 28.34 11.99 -10.41
N GLU A 181 28.46 11.65 -9.14
CA GLU A 181 29.28 12.41 -8.20
C GLU A 181 30.22 11.44 -7.47
N ASP A 182 31.47 11.87 -7.32
CA ASP A 182 32.61 11.04 -6.90
C ASP A 182 32.47 10.49 -5.48
N LYS A 183 31.92 9.28 -5.38
CA LYS A 183 31.75 8.51 -4.14
C LYS A 183 33.04 7.78 -3.74
N GLU A 184 34.03 8.51 -3.21
CA GLU A 184 35.29 7.92 -2.70
C GLU A 184 35.06 6.87 -1.59
N ALA A 185 34.16 7.12 -0.63
CA ALA A 185 33.94 6.22 0.50
C ALA A 185 33.32 4.88 0.07
N GLY A 186 32.40 4.92 -0.90
CA GLY A 186 31.77 3.73 -1.48
C GLY A 186 32.77 2.90 -2.30
N LYS A 187 33.62 3.55 -3.10
CA LYS A 187 34.71 2.90 -3.85
C LYS A 187 35.72 2.21 -2.90
N LYS A 188 36.10 2.87 -1.79
CA LYS A 188 37.00 2.33 -0.77
C LYS A 188 36.42 1.10 -0.07
N PHE A 189 35.19 1.18 0.44
CA PHE A 189 34.50 0.04 1.07
C PHE A 189 34.43 -1.17 0.13
N LEU A 190 34.05 -0.92 -1.12
CA LEU A 190 33.99 -1.94 -2.15
C LEU A 190 35.31 -2.66 -2.41
N SER A 191 36.39 -1.88 -2.56
CA SER A 191 37.72 -2.47 -2.75
C SER A 191 38.15 -3.32 -1.55
N THR A 192 37.88 -2.88 -0.32
CA THR A 192 38.23 -3.62 0.89
C THR A 192 37.48 -4.94 0.98
N VAL A 193 36.19 -4.95 0.66
CA VAL A 193 35.37 -6.17 0.68
C VAL A 193 35.81 -7.16 -0.41
N LYS A 194 36.11 -6.67 -1.62
CA LYS A 194 36.66 -7.51 -2.71
C LYS A 194 37.98 -8.19 -2.31
N GLN A 195 38.87 -7.44 -1.67
CA GLN A 195 40.14 -7.95 -1.20
C GLN A 195 39.99 -8.98 -0.08
N TRP A 196 39.13 -8.72 0.91
CA TRP A 196 38.90 -9.63 2.05
C TRP A 196 38.33 -10.98 1.63
N LEU A 197 37.44 -10.98 0.65
CA LEU A 197 36.74 -12.17 0.22
C LEU A 197 37.47 -12.93 -0.89
N GLY A 198 38.65 -12.44 -1.31
CA GLY A 198 39.44 -13.08 -2.36
C GLY A 198 38.72 -13.14 -3.70
N LEU A 199 37.75 -12.24 -3.95
CA LEU A 199 36.94 -12.20 -5.18
C LEU A 199 37.75 -11.82 -6.43
N GLU A 200 39.06 -11.65 -6.28
CA GLU A 200 40.02 -11.50 -7.40
C GLU A 200 40.60 -12.85 -7.86
N ARG A 201 40.32 -13.96 -7.14
CA ARG A 201 40.80 -15.30 -7.48
C ARG A 201 39.70 -16.09 -8.18
N ASN A 202 39.99 -16.52 -9.41
CA ASN A 202 39.08 -17.36 -10.20
C ASN A 202 39.04 -18.80 -9.65
N HIS A 203 37.97 -19.17 -8.96
CA HIS A 203 37.67 -20.57 -8.66
C HIS A 203 36.45 -21.03 -9.46
N ASN A 204 36.65 -22.07 -10.27
CA ASN A 204 35.64 -22.63 -11.17
C ASN A 204 34.66 -23.55 -10.41
N SER A 205 33.56 -22.98 -9.92
CA SER A 205 32.26 -23.64 -9.87
C SER A 205 31.17 -22.59 -10.10
N GLU A 206 30.10 -22.93 -10.82
CA GLU A 206 29.03 -21.98 -11.13
C GLU A 206 28.35 -21.44 -9.86
N GLU A 207 28.23 -22.27 -8.81
CA GLU A 207 27.70 -21.88 -7.51
C GLU A 207 28.63 -20.90 -6.78
N ALA A 208 29.95 -21.12 -6.82
CA ALA A 208 30.93 -20.21 -6.23
C ALA A 208 30.98 -18.87 -6.96
N ALA A 209 30.86 -18.88 -8.30
CA ALA A 209 30.79 -17.68 -9.12
C ALA A 209 29.52 -16.87 -8.85
N ASN A 210 28.37 -17.55 -8.69
CA ASN A 210 27.11 -16.91 -8.33
C ASN A 210 27.15 -16.30 -6.93
N LEU A 211 27.74 -17.00 -5.95
CA LEU A 211 27.92 -16.47 -4.60
C LEU A 211 28.87 -15.27 -4.58
N GLN A 212 29.99 -15.34 -5.31
CA GLN A 212 30.93 -14.23 -5.48
C GLN A 212 30.25 -12.99 -6.07
N LYS A 213 29.40 -13.17 -7.09
CA LYS A 213 28.63 -12.08 -7.70
C LYS A 213 27.59 -11.49 -6.73
N ALA A 214 26.90 -12.32 -5.96
CA ALA A 214 25.95 -11.87 -4.95
C ALA A 214 26.64 -11.04 -3.86
N ILE A 215 27.83 -11.46 -3.42
CA ILE A 215 28.59 -10.73 -2.41
C ILE A 215 29.13 -9.41 -2.98
N GLU A 216 29.61 -9.39 -4.23
CA GLU A 216 30.05 -8.16 -4.88
C GLU A 216 28.91 -7.14 -4.97
N LEU A 217 27.71 -7.56 -5.40
CA LEU A 217 26.54 -6.69 -5.48
C LEU A 217 26.13 -6.14 -4.12
N THR A 218 26.14 -6.99 -3.09
CA THR A 218 25.85 -6.59 -1.71
C THR A 218 26.86 -5.55 -1.23
N ALA A 219 28.15 -5.75 -1.52
CA ALA A 219 29.20 -4.80 -1.19
C ALA A 219 28.98 -3.45 -1.89
N GLN A 220 28.50 -3.45 -3.14
CA GLN A 220 28.23 -2.23 -3.92
C GLN A 220 27.08 -1.43 -3.32
N GLN A 221 26.01 -2.12 -2.94
CA GLN A 221 24.87 -1.51 -2.26
C GLN A 221 25.28 -0.92 -0.90
N CYS A 222 26.04 -1.67 -0.09
CA CYS A 222 26.56 -1.18 1.18
C CYS A 222 27.46 0.06 1.00
N GLY A 223 28.34 0.08 -0.01
CA GLY A 223 29.16 1.25 -0.32
C GLY A 223 28.34 2.47 -0.72
N THR A 224 27.25 2.27 -1.46
CA THR A 224 26.30 3.32 -1.85
C THR A 224 25.57 3.88 -0.63
N LEU A 225 25.03 3.02 0.23
CA LEU A 225 24.38 3.43 1.48
C LEU A 225 25.33 4.18 2.41
N LEU A 226 26.60 3.77 2.47
CA LEU A 226 27.60 4.47 3.28
C LEU A 226 27.81 5.92 2.81
N THR A 227 27.89 6.12 1.49
CA THR A 227 28.03 7.47 0.91
C THR A 227 26.81 8.35 1.12
N GLU A 228 25.61 7.77 1.01
CA GLU A 228 24.36 8.47 1.29
C GLU A 228 24.27 8.85 2.78
N ASN A 229 24.71 7.96 3.67
CA ASN A 229 24.77 8.23 5.10
C ASN A 229 25.75 9.36 5.44
N GLU A 230 26.93 9.40 4.81
CA GLU A 230 27.87 10.51 4.97
C GLU A 230 27.30 11.84 4.45
N ALA A 231 26.62 11.82 3.30
CA ALA A 231 25.95 13.01 2.76
C ALA A 231 24.83 13.49 3.69
N GLN A 232 24.00 12.59 4.21
CA GLN A 232 22.97 12.90 5.19
C GLN A 232 23.54 13.47 6.48
N LYS A 233 24.66 12.91 6.99
CA LYS A 233 25.36 13.46 8.17
C LYS A 233 25.82 14.90 7.92
N ARG A 234 26.40 15.20 6.75
CA ARG A 234 26.81 16.56 6.39
C ARG A 234 25.62 17.51 6.32
N ALA A 235 24.53 17.08 5.67
CA ALA A 235 23.30 17.87 5.58
C ALA A 235 22.69 18.15 6.96
N LEU A 236 22.67 17.15 7.86
CA LEU A 236 22.20 17.32 9.24
C LEU A 236 23.09 18.29 10.03
N SER A 237 24.41 18.21 9.89
CA SER A 237 25.33 19.17 10.52
C SER A 237 25.09 20.59 10.01
N GLN A 238 24.90 20.75 8.69
CA GLN A 238 24.60 22.06 8.11
C GLN A 238 23.27 22.62 8.63
N LEU A 239 22.21 21.80 8.62
CA LEU A 239 20.89 22.19 9.13
C LEU A 239 20.95 22.57 10.61
N THR A 240 21.75 21.86 11.41
CA THR A 240 21.97 22.19 12.82
C THR A 240 22.63 23.56 12.97
N ASN A 241 23.64 23.87 12.15
CA ASN A 241 24.32 25.18 12.15
C ASN A 241 23.37 26.30 11.72
N ASP A 242 22.60 26.10 10.64
CA ASP A 242 21.64 27.08 10.13
C ASP A 242 20.52 27.34 11.16
N PHE A 243 20.05 26.29 11.83
CA PHE A 243 19.07 26.39 12.91
C PHE A 243 19.60 27.22 14.09
N ASN A 244 20.84 26.95 14.53
CA ASN A 244 21.46 27.71 15.60
C ASN A 244 21.66 29.19 15.23
N ALA A 245 22.09 29.46 13.99
CA ALA A 245 22.25 30.82 13.48
C ALA A 245 20.89 31.57 13.40
N LEU A 246 19.83 30.89 12.97
CA LEU A 246 18.48 31.44 12.94
C LEU A 246 17.98 31.76 14.36
N LYS A 247 18.16 30.83 15.31
CA LYS A 247 17.80 31.02 16.71
C LYS A 247 18.49 32.26 17.31
N GLN A 248 19.79 32.42 17.06
CA GLN A 248 20.55 33.58 17.53
C GLN A 248 20.03 34.90 16.92
N LYS A 249 19.67 34.92 15.64
CA LYS A 249 19.07 36.11 15.00
C LYS A 249 17.73 36.47 15.62
N LEU A 250 16.87 35.48 15.92
CA LEU A 250 15.58 35.69 16.56
C LEU A 250 15.73 36.25 17.98
N GLU A 251 16.65 35.71 18.79
CA GLU A 251 16.93 36.22 20.15
C GLU A 251 17.40 37.69 20.14
N LEU A 252 18.11 38.11 19.09
CA LEU A 252 18.56 39.49 18.92
C LEU A 252 17.48 40.44 18.37
N THR A 253 16.42 39.92 17.73
CA THR A 253 15.40 40.75 17.06
C THR A 253 14.43 41.39 18.05
N ASP A 254 14.01 40.67 19.10
CA ASP A 254 13.12 41.20 20.15
C ASP A 254 13.83 42.16 21.13
N SER A 255 15.17 42.23 21.08
CA SER A 255 15.98 43.10 21.94
C SER A 255 16.34 44.46 21.30
N SER A 256 15.83 44.75 20.09
CA SER A 256 16.05 46.03 19.42
C SER A 256 15.20 47.13 20.09
N GLY A 257 15.83 47.89 20.99
CA GLY A 257 15.23 48.97 21.78
C GLY A 257 14.79 50.21 20.97
N GLU A 258 14.41 50.08 19.70
CA GLU A 258 13.73 51.14 18.97
C GLU A 258 12.24 51.14 19.35
N GLY A 259 11.95 51.80 20.47
CA GLY A 259 10.58 52.19 20.79
C GLY A 259 9.99 52.99 19.62
N ARG A 260 8.77 52.62 19.22
CA ARG A 260 7.99 53.34 18.20
C ARG A 260 8.07 54.85 18.46
N PRO A 261 8.49 55.69 17.49
CA PRO A 261 8.61 57.12 17.72
C PRO A 261 7.26 57.68 18.19
N PRO A 262 7.24 58.56 19.21
CA PRO A 262 6.00 59.12 19.72
C PRO A 262 5.30 59.92 18.62
N VAL A 263 4.02 59.60 18.40
CA VAL A 263 3.15 60.30 17.45
C VAL A 263 2.83 61.68 18.03
N THR A 264 3.37 62.74 17.44
CA THR A 264 2.96 64.11 17.73
C THR A 264 1.67 64.42 16.96
N GLY A 265 0.53 64.30 17.63
CA GLY A 265 -0.73 64.82 17.10
C GLY A 265 -0.63 66.34 16.94
N GLY A 266 -0.76 66.82 15.69
CA GLY A 266 -0.62 68.23 15.36
C GLY A 266 -1.66 69.10 16.06
N SER A 267 -1.18 70.06 16.84
CA SER A 267 -1.99 71.18 17.34
C SER A 267 -2.11 72.24 16.24
N THR A 268 -3.14 72.10 15.40
CA THR A 268 -3.60 73.18 14.53
C THR A 268 -4.15 74.32 15.40
N LYS A 269 -3.39 75.41 15.53
CA LYS A 269 -3.98 76.71 15.84
C LYS A 269 -4.77 77.17 14.62
N LEU A 270 -6.08 77.32 14.79
CA LEU A 270 -6.95 78.04 13.86
C LEU A 270 -6.46 79.49 13.79
N ALA A 271 -6.07 79.94 12.60
CA ALA A 271 -5.99 81.36 12.31
C ALA A 271 -7.40 81.87 12.05
N GLU A 272 -7.80 82.90 12.80
CA GLU A 272 -9.00 83.69 12.53
C GLU A 272 -8.90 84.30 11.14
N TYR A 273 -9.90 84.00 10.28
CA TYR A 273 -10.63 84.93 9.41
C TYR A 273 -11.85 84.20 8.82
#